data_AF-A0A7G9YI63-F1
#
_entry.id   AF-A0A7G9YI63-F1
#
_cell.length_a   1.000
_cell.length_b   1.000
_cell.length_c   1.000
_cell.angle_alpha   90.00
_cell.angle_beta   90.00
_cell.angle_gamma   90.00
#
_symmetry.space_group_name_H-M   'P 1'
#
loop_
_entity.id
_entity.type
_entity.pdbx_description
1 polymer ?
#
loop_
_entity_poly.entity_id
_entity_poly.type
_entity_poly.pdbx_seq_one_letter_code
_entity_poly.pdbx_strand_id
1 'polypeptide(L)' 'MSGTWHKDLPYLLASMGIVSEELSDELYRYLTFRHFFVHAYGFMIEETHLEDIVNNIPEIWSQFLSETDNYPKA' A
#
# COMPACT_ATOMS: atom_id res chain seq x y z
N MET A 1 12.74 -18.66 8.80
CA MET A 1 11.55 -18.19 8.04
C MET A 1 11.47 -16.69 8.26
N SER A 2 12.10 -15.91 7.38
CA SER A 2 12.33 -14.47 7.61
C SER A 2 11.64 -13.65 6.52
N GLY A 3 10.66 -12.86 6.92
CA GLY A 3 10.61 -11.45 6.50
C GLY A 3 9.72 -11.01 5.35
N THR A 4 9.09 -11.89 4.55
CA THR A 4 8.35 -11.45 3.34
C THR A 4 6.84 -11.33 3.50
N TRP A 5 6.26 -11.71 4.65
CA TRP A 5 4.80 -11.73 4.86
C TRP A 5 4.13 -10.37 4.55
N HIS A 6 4.82 -9.26 4.81
CA HIS A 6 4.30 -7.92 4.55
C HIS A 6 4.05 -7.66 3.06
N LYS A 7 4.78 -8.33 2.15
CA LYS A 7 4.61 -8.22 0.69
C LYS A 7 3.32 -8.84 0.20
N ASP A 8 2.87 -9.89 0.89
CA ASP A 8 1.65 -10.62 0.53
C ASP A 8 0.41 -10.02 1.22
N LEU A 9 0.61 -9.08 2.15
CA LEU A 9 -0.46 -8.50 2.96
C LEU A 9 -1.55 -7.80 2.13
N PRO A 10 -1.24 -6.95 1.12
CA PRO A 10 -2.28 -6.33 0.29
C PRO A 10 -3.15 -7.36 -0.42
N TYR A 11 -2.51 -8.39 -0.99
CA TYR A 11 -3.19 -9.48 -1.67
C TYR A 11 -4.08 -10.28 -0.71
N LEU A 12 -3.58 -10.58 0.50
CA LEU A 12 -4.35 -11.30 1.52
C LEU A 12 -5.60 -10.52 1.92
N LEU A 13 -5.48 -9.21 2.16
CA LEU A 13 -6.62 -8.35 2.50
C LEU A 13 -7.68 -8.35 1.40
N ALA A 14 -7.27 -8.29 0.13
CA ALA A 14 -8.19 -8.38 -1.01
C ALA A 14 -8.84 -9.76 -1.11
N SER A 15 -8.06 -10.84 -0.97
CA SER A 15 -8.57 -12.22 -1.03
C SER A 15 -9.60 -12.54 0.07
N MET A 16 -9.52 -11.83 1.20
CA MET A 16 -10.46 -11.93 2.31
C MET A 16 -11.67 -10.98 2.17
N GLY A 17 -11.71 -10.15 1.12
CA GLY A 17 -12.74 -9.14 0.92
C GLY A 17 -12.72 -8.01 1.95
N ILE A 18 -11.59 -7.81 2.65
CA ILE A 18 -11.41 -6.72 3.61
C ILE A 18 -11.19 -5.40 2.87
N VAL A 19 -10.51 -5.46 1.73
CA VAL A 19 -10.30 -4.32 0.84
C VAL A 19 -10.65 -4.70 -0.59
N SER A 20 -10.93 -3.70 -1.42
CA SER A 20 -11.09 -3.83 -2.86
C SER A 20 -9.77 -4.20 -3.55
N GLU A 21 -9.86 -4.83 -4.73
CA GLU A 21 -8.69 -5.12 -5.56
C GLU A 21 -7.94 -3.83 -5.93
N GLU A 22 -8.67 -2.76 -6.25
CA GLU A 22 -8.13 -1.43 -6.55
C GLU A 22 -7.33 -0.85 -5.38
N LEU A 23 -7.87 -0.91 -4.15
CA LEU A 23 -7.14 -0.46 -2.96
C LEU A 23 -5.91 -1.35 -2.68
N SER A 24 -6.00 -2.65 -2.96
CA SER A 24 -4.88 -3.58 -2.82
C SER A 24 -3.70 -3.22 -3.73
N ASP A 25 -3.98 -2.89 -4.99
CA ASP A 25 -2.97 -2.48 -5.98
C ASP A 25 -2.28 -1.18 -5.54
N GLU A 26 -3.02 -0.20 -5.02
CA GLU A 26 -2.45 1.04 -4.49
C GLU A 26 -1.58 0.78 -3.25
N LEU A 27 -2.04 -0.04 -2.30
CA LEU A 27 -1.23 -0.43 -1.13
C LEU A 27 0.06 -1.16 -1.54
N TYR A 28 0.02 -1.99 -2.58
CA TYR A 28 1.20 -2.64 -3.14
C TYR A 28 2.17 -1.63 -3.77
N ARG A 29 1.65 -0.58 -4.41
CA ARG A 29 2.43 0.55 -4.94
C ARG A 29 3.21 1.27 -3.83
N TYR A 30 2.58 1.54 -2.69
CA TYR A 30 3.26 2.12 -1.51
C TYR A 30 4.30 1.18 -0.89
N LEU A 31 4.02 -0.12 -0.84
CA LEU A 31 4.98 -1.12 -0.34
C LEU A 31 6.22 -1.21 -1.24
N THR A 32 5.99 -1.16 -2.54
CA THR A 32 7.04 -1.11 -3.57
C THR A 32 7.85 0.17 -3.44
N PHE A 33 7.18 1.32 -3.27
CA PHE A 33 7.84 2.59 -2.99
C PHE A 33 8.73 2.51 -1.75
N ARG A 34 8.27 1.95 -0.63
CA ARG A 34 9.09 1.76 0.57
C ARG A 34 10.35 0.94 0.27
N HIS A 35 10.24 -0.12 -0.54
CA HIS A 35 11.38 -0.93 -0.94
C HIS A 35 12.37 -0.12 -1.78
N PHE A 36 11.90 0.61 -2.79
CA PHE A 36 12.74 1.48 -3.60
C PHE A 36 13.36 2.61 -2.79
N PHE A 37 12.61 3.29 -1.94
CA PHE A 37 13.11 4.39 -1.09
C PHE A 37 14.24 3.91 -0.15
N VAL A 38 14.06 2.76 0.49
CA VAL A 38 15.05 2.21 1.42
C VAL A 38 16.32 1.71 0.72
N HIS A 39 16.22 1.23 -0.54
CA HIS A 39 17.33 0.56 -1.22
C HIS A 39 17.97 1.35 -2.37
N ALA A 40 17.24 2.25 -3.03
CA ALA A 40 17.73 3.06 -4.14
C ALA A 40 18.52 4.31 -3.69
N TYR A 41 18.73 4.46 -2.37
CA TYR A 41 19.55 5.51 -1.77
C TYR A 41 19.16 6.94 -2.21
N GLY A 42 17.89 7.29 -2.36
CA GLY A 42 17.46 8.69 -2.55
C GLY A 42 17.86 9.39 -3.87
N PHE A 43 18.95 8.98 -4.52
CA PHE A 43 19.52 9.66 -5.69
C PHE A 43 18.95 9.19 -7.04
N MET A 44 18.20 8.09 -7.06
CA MET A 44 17.40 7.67 -8.23
C MET A 44 15.91 8.00 -8.07
N ILE A 45 15.54 8.82 -7.09
CA ILE A 45 14.14 9.15 -6.86
C ILE A 45 13.76 10.37 -7.70
N GLU A 46 12.87 10.16 -8.66
CA GLU A 46 12.27 11.24 -9.45
C GLU A 46 11.11 11.88 -8.67
N GLU A 47 11.18 13.20 -8.48
CA GLU A 47 10.20 13.99 -7.72
C GLU A 47 8.77 13.82 -8.27
N THR A 48 8.61 13.75 -9.58
CA THR A 48 7.30 13.55 -10.23
C THR A 48 6.64 12.23 -9.84
N HIS A 49 7.42 11.15 -9.74
CA HIS A 49 6.89 9.85 -9.31
C HIS A 49 6.59 9.81 -7.81
N LEU A 50 7.30 10.60 -7.00
CA LEU A 50 7.00 10.76 -5.58
C LEU A 50 5.73 11.57 -5.36
N GLU A 51 5.59 12.67 -6.09
CA GLU A 51 4.51 13.65 -5.92
C GLU A 51 3.15 12.97 -6.07
N ASP A 52 2.97 12.16 -7.11
CA ASP A 52 1.75 11.37 -7.31
C ASP A 52 1.46 10.41 -6.15
N ILE A 53 2.48 9.74 -5.64
CA ILE A 53 2.34 8.79 -4.52
C ILE A 53 2.00 9.54 -3.23
N VAL A 54 2.66 10.66 -2.96
CA VAL A 54 2.50 11.45 -1.73
C VAL A 54 1.17 12.18 -1.71
N ASN A 55 0.77 12.79 -2.82
CA ASN A 55 -0.48 13.55 -2.92
C ASN A 55 -1.71 12.65 -2.73
N ASN A 56 -1.62 11.38 -3.12
CA ASN A 56 -2.72 10.43 -2.98
C ASN A 56 -2.82 9.79 -1.58
N ILE A 57 -1.83 9.99 -0.68
CA ILE A 57 -1.83 9.37 0.66
C ILE A 57 -3.13 9.63 1.44
N PRO A 58 -3.66 10.87 1.53
CA PRO A 58 -4.85 11.13 2.35
C PRO A 58 -6.09 10.38 1.86
N GLU A 59 -6.25 10.28 0.55
CA GLU A 59 -7.37 9.58 -0.08
C GLU A 59 -7.28 8.07 0.14
N ILE A 60 -6.13 7.47 -0.17
CA ILE A 60 -5.89 6.04 0.02
C ILE A 60 -6.01 5.64 1.50
N TRP A 61 -5.53 6.49 2.41
CA TRP A 61 -5.68 6.26 3.84
C TRP A 61 -7.14 6.33 4.29
N SER A 62 -7.90 7.30 3.80
CA SER A 62 -9.34 7.41 4.08
C SER A 62 -10.11 6.20 3.56
N GLN A 63 -9.79 5.74 2.35
CA GLN A 63 -10.40 4.56 1.74
C GLN A 63 -10.07 3.30 2.54
N PHE A 64 -8.81 3.12 2.95
CA PHE A 64 -8.40 2.01 3.78
C PHE A 64 -9.15 1.95 5.12
N LEU A 65 -9.29 3.09 5.82
CA LEU A 65 -10.07 3.14 7.05
C LEU A 65 -11.54 2.76 6.79
N SER A 66 -12.15 3.31 5.74
CA SER A 66 -13.54 3.03 5.41
C SER A 66 -13.78 1.56 5.05
N GLU A 67 -12.90 0.94 4.28
CA GLU A 67 -13.06 -0.45 3.84
C GLU A 67 -12.80 -1.43 5.01
N THR A 68 -11.81 -1.14 5.86
CA THR A 68 -11.51 -1.97 7.03
C THR A 68 -12.54 -1.86 8.16
N ASP A 69 -13.14 -0.69 8.38
CA ASP A 69 -14.22 -0.51 9.37
C ASP A 69 -15.51 -1.24 8.96
N ASN A 70 -15.72 -1.46 7.66
CA ASN A 70 -16.84 -2.23 7.13
C ASN A 70 -16.65 -3.76 7.27
N TYR A 71 -15.46 -4.22 7.63
CA TYR A 71 -15.21 -5.64 7.86
C TYR A 71 -15.71 -6.06 9.26
N PRO A 72 -16.63 -7.03 9.37
CA PRO A 72 -17.19 -7.41 10.66
C PRO A 72 -16.10 -7.98 11.57
N LYS A 73 -15.92 -7.37 12.74
CA LYS A 73 -15.08 -7.91 13.81
C LYS A 73 -15.72 -9.20 14.31
N ALA A 74 -15.01 -10.32 14.15
CA ALA A 74 -15.39 -11.62 14.69
C ALA A 74 -15.43 -11.63 16.22
#